data_AF-A0A923LSA5-F1
#
_entry.id   AF-A0A923LSA5-F1
#
_cell.length_a   1.000
_cell.length_b   1.000
_cell.length_c   1.000
_cell.angle_alpha   90.00
_cell.angle_beta   90.00
_cell.angle_gamma   90.00
#
_symmetry.space_group_name_H-M   'P 1'
#
loop_
_entity.id
_entity.type
_entity.pdbx_description
1 polymer ?
#
loop_
_entity_poly.entity_id
_entity_poly.type
_entity_poly.pdbx_seq_one_letter_code
_entity_poly.pdbx_strand_id
1 'polypeptide(L)'
;MNIFFNSRINANQSLLNVLFGQQQKAASSQNTGCRGTRDTLTISASGKEKLTKSTSGRTHNTSIDGSIDLKSYIASAKKTNQELIENAGTQINAKTSEYMSTGKAFRAALTEKYSKLAAEAKTHSNPENYIHSKYFDKSSEYYETNLTDTERRIAYNYEMQMCRTGKINGVNYQDSLFRGIEVDGDSVDSDKIQFERALVNSQISNILKQAGVDTSSITKDCTFTVDPYSYEITVDGVDEETKVLMQNALNVGNNGKNLYKHIYYCSTQDGCESSQVTEESKMKYEAYHQVYSYTGYELDKLEEKNGTYYTESGENILDLVDSAVESSGKVPKEFKQQMNNWIHDLVSTISTRGWNNVPDMTLSILYGKSSLKDMNQLITYQYEADRMNRQWYSVL
;
A
#
# COMPACT_ATOMS: atom_id res chain seq x y z
N MET A 1 27.19 -32.96 17.38
CA MET A 1 26.63 -32.53 18.68
C MET A 1 26.21 -31.07 18.50
N ASN A 2 24.90 -30.85 18.37
CA ASN A 2 24.28 -29.55 18.08
C ASN A 2 24.30 -28.64 19.31
N ILE A 3 24.64 -27.35 19.14
CA ILE A 3 23.92 -26.25 19.80
C ILE A 3 23.89 -25.05 18.83
N PHE A 4 22.67 -24.59 18.54
CA PHE A 4 22.29 -23.45 17.70
C PHE A 4 22.59 -22.11 18.38
N PHE A 5 22.92 -21.08 17.59
CA PHE A 5 22.61 -19.69 17.95
C PHE A 5 21.89 -18.99 16.80
N ASN A 6 20.65 -18.61 17.07
CA ASN A 6 19.76 -17.83 16.23
C ASN A 6 20.24 -16.38 16.08
N SER A 7 20.25 -15.93 14.82
CA SER A 7 19.79 -14.64 14.30
C SER A 7 19.45 -13.50 15.29
N ARG A 8 20.11 -12.35 15.09
CA ARG A 8 19.49 -11.05 14.73
C ARG A 8 20.58 -9.96 14.71
N ILE A 9 21.04 -9.64 13.50
CA ILE A 9 21.87 -8.45 13.22
C ILE A 9 20.93 -7.25 13.22
N ASN A 10 21.06 -6.39 14.23
CA ASN A 10 20.59 -5.02 14.20
C ASN A 10 21.66 -4.17 13.50
N ALA A 11 21.40 -3.73 12.27
CA ALA A 11 21.90 -2.47 11.71
C ALA A 11 21.39 -2.34 10.26
N ASN A 12 20.40 -1.45 10.07
CA ASN A 12 20.36 -0.47 8.97
C ASN A 12 19.09 0.35 9.14
N GLN A 13 19.24 1.46 9.87
CA GLN A 13 18.24 2.53 9.91
C GLN A 13 18.16 3.14 8.52
N SER A 14 17.04 2.94 7.83
CA SER A 14 16.77 3.58 6.54
C SER A 14 16.41 5.06 6.75
N LEU A 15 16.93 5.91 5.87
CA LEU A 15 16.69 7.35 5.75
C LEU A 15 15.19 7.73 5.71
N LEU A 16 14.30 6.76 5.48
CA LEU A 16 12.84 6.89 5.46
C LEU A 16 12.22 7.16 6.84
N ASN A 17 12.85 6.70 7.93
CA ASN A 17 12.31 6.90 9.28
C ASN A 17 12.51 8.33 9.82
N VAL A 18 13.42 9.11 9.21
CA VAL A 18 13.66 10.51 9.56
C VAL A 18 12.67 11.45 8.85
N LEU A 19 12.16 11.05 7.68
CA LEU A 19 11.25 11.88 6.86
C LEU A 19 9.78 11.84 7.34
N PHE A 20 9.37 10.87 8.16
CA PHE A 20 7.96 10.67 8.55
C PHE A 20 7.68 10.62 10.06
N GLY A 21 8.58 11.18 10.88
CA GLY A 21 8.26 11.67 12.23
C GLY A 21 7.40 10.76 13.12
N GLN A 22 7.92 9.60 13.54
CA GLN A 22 7.33 8.83 14.63
C GLN A 22 8.31 8.69 15.80
N GLN A 23 8.09 9.48 16.85
CA GLN A 23 8.71 9.28 18.17
C GLN A 23 7.81 8.37 19.01
N GLN A 24 8.32 7.21 19.42
CA GLN A 24 7.71 6.43 20.52
C GLN A 24 8.32 6.88 21.86
N LYS A 25 7.47 7.35 22.77
CA LYS A 25 7.80 7.58 24.18
C LYS A 25 7.65 6.29 24.97
N ALA A 26 8.70 5.86 25.64
CA ALA A 26 8.64 4.82 26.67
C ALA A 26 8.06 5.41 27.97
N ALA A 27 7.03 4.77 28.53
CA ALA A 27 6.51 5.07 29.86
C ALA A 27 6.99 3.98 30.84
N SER A 28 7.73 4.39 31.87
CA SER A 28 8.16 3.52 32.96
C SER A 28 7.04 3.38 34.01
N SER A 29 6.82 2.15 34.46
CA SER A 29 5.92 1.84 35.58
C SER A 29 6.61 2.08 36.91
N GLN A 30 5.99 2.85 37.81
CA GLN A 30 6.30 2.80 39.24
C GLN A 30 5.07 2.38 40.02
N ASN A 31 5.19 1.22 40.67
CA ASN A 31 4.28 0.68 41.66
C ASN A 31 4.58 1.34 43.02
N THR A 32 3.60 2.01 43.61
CA THR A 32 3.60 2.32 45.05
C THR A 32 2.26 1.91 45.64
N GLY A 33 2.30 0.87 46.48
CA GLY A 33 1.14 0.35 47.18
C GLY A 33 0.74 1.24 48.35
N CYS A 34 -0.56 1.31 48.62
CA CYS A 34 -1.07 1.72 49.92
C CYS A 34 -2.28 0.84 50.29
N ARG A 35 -2.19 0.21 51.46
CA ARG A 35 -3.16 -0.69 52.07
C ARG A 35 -4.24 0.16 52.75
N GLY A 36 -5.47 0.15 52.22
CA GLY A 36 -6.65 0.78 52.84
C GLY A 36 -7.64 -0.28 53.34
N THR A 37 -8.15 -0.06 54.54
CA THR A 37 -9.12 -0.85 55.32
C THR A 37 -10.41 -1.16 54.56
N ARG A 38 -10.94 -2.40 54.70
CA ARG A 38 -12.22 -2.83 54.12
C ARG A 38 -13.39 -2.39 55.01
N ASP A 39 -14.17 -1.43 54.55
CA ASP A 39 -15.50 -1.18 55.09
C ASP A 39 -16.50 -2.18 54.49
N THR A 40 -17.34 -2.77 55.35
CA THR A 40 -18.39 -3.70 54.94
C THR A 40 -19.69 -2.91 54.77
N LEU A 41 -20.19 -2.83 53.53
CA LEU A 41 -21.47 -2.19 53.22
C LEU A 41 -22.61 -3.22 53.26
N THR A 42 -23.62 -2.97 54.09
CA THR A 42 -24.85 -3.77 54.15
C THR A 42 -25.91 -3.15 53.24
N ILE A 43 -26.26 -3.85 52.15
CA ILE A 43 -27.31 -3.44 51.19
C ILE A 43 -28.69 -3.77 51.75
N SER A 44 -29.62 -2.80 51.73
CA SER A 44 -31.01 -2.98 52.18
C SER A 44 -31.80 -3.95 51.30
N ALA A 45 -32.87 -4.56 51.84
CA ALA A 45 -33.72 -5.49 51.11
C ALA A 45 -34.33 -4.87 49.83
N SER A 46 -34.68 -3.58 49.86
CA SER A 46 -35.13 -2.82 48.66
C SER A 46 -34.05 -2.68 47.59
N GLY A 47 -32.76 -2.60 47.98
CA GLY A 47 -31.63 -2.62 47.06
C GLY A 47 -31.44 -3.99 46.41
N LYS A 48 -31.71 -5.07 47.15
CA LYS A 48 -31.74 -6.44 46.59
C LYS A 48 -32.91 -6.66 45.63
N GLU A 49 -34.07 -6.06 45.86
CA GLU A 49 -35.24 -6.16 44.98
C GLU A 49 -35.05 -5.45 43.62
N LYS A 50 -34.29 -4.34 43.60
CA LYS A 50 -33.87 -3.68 42.35
C LYS A 50 -32.85 -4.50 41.56
N LEU A 51 -32.02 -5.30 42.23
CA LEU A 51 -31.05 -6.22 41.63
C LEU A 51 -31.72 -7.43 40.95
N THR A 52 -32.99 -7.72 41.26
CA THR A 52 -33.73 -8.90 40.76
C THR A 52 -34.69 -8.60 39.61
N LYS A 53 -34.69 -7.39 39.03
CA LYS A 53 -35.38 -7.15 37.74
C LYS A 53 -34.60 -7.82 36.61
N SER A 54 -34.96 -9.07 36.34
CA SER A 54 -34.78 -9.84 35.11
C SER A 54 -33.71 -9.31 34.14
N THR A 55 -32.46 -9.74 34.33
CA THR A 55 -31.37 -9.53 33.37
C THR A 55 -31.53 -10.44 32.15
N SER A 56 -32.53 -10.20 31.31
CA SER A 56 -32.27 -10.29 29.88
C SER A 56 -31.46 -9.04 29.54
N GLY A 57 -30.15 -9.12 29.73
CA GLY A 57 -29.27 -7.97 29.54
C GLY A 57 -29.41 -7.38 28.15
N ARG A 58 -29.31 -6.05 28.02
CA ARG A 58 -29.41 -5.37 26.74
C ARG A 58 -28.28 -5.84 25.82
N THR A 59 -28.62 -6.22 24.60
CA THR A 59 -27.68 -6.69 23.57
C THR A 59 -27.77 -5.87 22.29
N HIS A 60 -28.20 -4.61 22.41
CA HIS A 60 -28.53 -3.76 21.27
C HIS A 60 -27.33 -3.52 20.35
N ASN A 61 -26.12 -3.35 20.89
CA ASN A 61 -24.91 -3.21 20.06
C ASN A 61 -24.74 -4.41 19.13
N THR A 62 -24.79 -5.62 19.69
CA THR A 62 -24.70 -6.86 18.90
C THR A 62 -25.93 -7.16 18.05
N SER A 63 -27.10 -6.65 18.43
CA SER A 63 -28.30 -6.72 17.59
C SER A 63 -28.15 -5.86 16.32
N ILE A 64 -27.44 -4.73 16.40
CA ILE A 64 -27.14 -3.91 15.23
C ILE A 64 -26.16 -4.64 14.30
N ASP A 65 -25.23 -5.45 14.82
CA ASP A 65 -24.30 -6.24 13.99
C ASP A 65 -25.06 -7.08 12.95
N GLY A 66 -26.14 -7.76 13.35
CA GLY A 66 -26.99 -8.54 12.45
C GLY A 66 -27.75 -7.73 11.40
N SER A 67 -27.81 -6.40 11.54
CA SER A 67 -28.42 -5.49 10.55
C SER A 67 -27.44 -4.99 9.49
N ILE A 68 -26.14 -5.30 9.63
CA ILE A 68 -25.08 -4.84 8.74
C ILE A 68 -24.74 -5.95 7.77
N ASP A 69 -25.03 -5.75 6.48
CA ASP A 69 -24.68 -6.70 5.43
C ASP A 69 -23.23 -6.52 4.99
N LEU A 70 -22.32 -7.05 5.81
CA LEU A 70 -20.88 -6.96 5.54
C LEU A 70 -20.50 -7.58 4.18
N LYS A 71 -21.19 -8.66 3.76
CA LYS A 71 -20.92 -9.33 2.48
C LYS A 71 -21.21 -8.41 1.30
N SER A 72 -22.31 -7.64 1.38
CA SER A 72 -22.65 -6.64 0.36
C SER A 72 -21.60 -5.53 0.23
N TYR A 73 -21.05 -5.03 1.34
CA TYR A 73 -19.98 -4.02 1.29
C TYR A 73 -18.73 -4.54 0.55
N ILE A 74 -18.35 -5.80 0.77
CA ILE A 74 -17.20 -6.40 0.11
C ILE A 74 -17.49 -6.66 -1.37
N ALA A 75 -18.69 -7.19 -1.68
CA ALA A 75 -19.13 -7.39 -3.06
C ALA A 75 -19.17 -6.07 -3.83
N SER A 76 -19.63 -4.98 -3.20
CA SER A 76 -19.63 -3.64 -3.78
C SER A 76 -18.22 -3.15 -4.08
N ALA A 77 -17.27 -3.33 -3.15
CA ALA A 77 -15.87 -2.95 -3.38
C ALA A 77 -15.25 -3.71 -4.56
N LYS A 78 -15.49 -5.04 -4.64
CA LYS A 78 -15.06 -5.87 -5.78
C LYS A 78 -15.67 -5.39 -7.10
N LYS A 79 -16.98 -5.12 -7.10
CA LYS A 79 -17.69 -4.62 -8.28
C LYS A 79 -17.14 -3.29 -8.76
N THR A 80 -16.89 -2.34 -7.85
CA THR A 80 -16.27 -1.06 -8.20
C THR A 80 -14.89 -1.26 -8.83
N ASN A 81 -14.05 -2.14 -8.28
CA ASN A 81 -12.74 -2.44 -8.88
C ASN A 81 -12.88 -3.02 -10.30
N GLN A 82 -13.83 -3.93 -10.51
CA GLN A 82 -14.10 -4.49 -11.83
C GLN A 82 -14.56 -3.41 -12.83
N GLU A 83 -15.50 -2.55 -12.43
CA GLU A 83 -15.98 -1.43 -13.25
C GLU A 83 -14.82 -0.47 -13.61
N LEU A 84 -13.87 -0.21 -12.68
CA LEU A 84 -12.70 0.61 -12.96
C LEU A 84 -11.76 -0.03 -14.00
N ILE A 85 -11.59 -1.36 -13.95
CA ILE A 85 -10.77 -2.11 -14.91
C ILE A 85 -11.44 -2.15 -16.30
N GLU A 86 -12.75 -2.34 -16.35
CA GLU A 86 -13.53 -2.37 -17.60
C GLU A 86 -13.56 -1.00 -18.29
N ASN A 87 -13.58 0.08 -17.51
CA ASN A 87 -13.58 1.47 -18.00
C ASN A 87 -12.16 2.09 -18.10
N ALA A 88 -11.12 1.26 -18.13
CA ALA A 88 -9.75 1.75 -18.21
C ALA A 88 -9.49 2.57 -19.50
N GLY A 89 -8.74 3.66 -19.39
CA GLY A 89 -8.40 4.51 -20.54
C GLY A 89 -7.30 3.93 -21.46
N THR A 90 -6.78 4.74 -22.37
CA THR A 90 -5.73 4.39 -23.35
C THR A 90 -4.35 4.97 -22.98
N GLN A 91 -4.09 5.09 -21.68
CA GLN A 91 -2.78 5.49 -21.15
C GLN A 91 -2.35 4.47 -20.10
N ILE A 92 -1.12 3.97 -20.21
CA ILE A 92 -0.55 3.05 -19.22
C ILE A 92 -0.28 3.87 -17.96
N ASN A 93 -1.07 3.66 -16.91
CA ASN A 93 -0.89 4.25 -15.59
C ASN A 93 -1.75 3.50 -14.55
N ALA A 94 -1.09 2.69 -13.73
CA ALA A 94 -1.69 1.92 -12.64
C ALA A 94 -2.35 2.78 -11.54
N LYS A 95 -2.05 4.08 -11.47
CA LYS A 95 -2.52 4.99 -10.41
C LYS A 95 -3.68 5.89 -10.85
N THR A 96 -4.27 5.64 -12.02
CA THR A 96 -5.44 6.40 -12.52
C THR A 96 -6.71 6.12 -11.72
N SER A 97 -6.77 4.97 -11.04
CA SER A 97 -7.93 4.53 -10.28
C SER A 97 -7.52 4.07 -8.89
N GLU A 98 -8.33 4.40 -7.90
CA GLU A 98 -8.07 4.01 -6.52
C GLU A 98 -8.62 2.61 -6.24
N TYR A 99 -7.76 1.70 -5.77
CA TYR A 99 -8.18 0.36 -5.37
C TYR A 99 -9.15 0.42 -4.17
N MET A 100 -10.30 -0.25 -4.31
CA MET A 100 -11.28 -0.43 -3.26
C MET A 100 -10.96 -1.71 -2.48
N SER A 101 -10.19 -1.56 -1.39
CA SER A 101 -9.80 -2.67 -0.53
C SER A 101 -10.94 -3.14 0.37
N THR A 102 -10.85 -4.39 0.83
CA THR A 102 -11.74 -4.92 1.86
C THR A 102 -11.66 -4.11 3.16
N GLY A 103 -10.50 -3.54 3.52
CA GLY A 103 -10.39 -2.61 4.65
C GLY A 103 -11.27 -1.35 4.50
N LYS A 104 -11.40 -0.81 3.28
CA LYS A 104 -12.35 0.28 3.00
C LYS A 104 -13.80 -0.20 3.12
N ALA A 105 -14.10 -1.39 2.62
CA ALA A 105 -15.43 -2.01 2.75
C ALA A 105 -15.81 -2.18 4.24
N PHE A 106 -14.89 -2.69 5.07
CA PHE A 106 -15.10 -2.87 6.50
C PHE A 106 -15.28 -1.55 7.23
N ARG A 107 -14.50 -0.52 6.85
CA ARG A 107 -14.70 0.82 7.39
C ARG A 107 -16.08 1.38 7.05
N ALA A 108 -16.58 1.14 5.85
CA ALA A 108 -17.92 1.57 5.46
C ALA A 108 -19.01 0.85 6.28
N ALA A 109 -18.87 -0.46 6.48
CA ALA A 109 -19.76 -1.25 7.33
C ALA A 109 -19.76 -0.79 8.80
N LEU A 110 -18.59 -0.54 9.39
CA LEU A 110 -18.47 0.03 10.73
C LEU A 110 -19.09 1.44 10.80
N THR A 111 -18.90 2.25 9.76
CA THR A 111 -19.47 3.59 9.69
C THR A 111 -20.99 3.52 9.74
N GLU A 112 -21.62 2.58 9.03
CA GLU A 112 -23.06 2.35 9.10
C GLU A 112 -23.49 1.91 10.51
N LYS A 113 -22.87 0.88 11.09
CA LYS A 113 -23.14 0.40 12.45
C LYS A 113 -23.14 1.53 13.47
N TYR A 114 -22.03 2.28 13.52
CA TYR A 114 -21.86 3.33 14.52
C TYR A 114 -22.69 4.58 14.21
N SER A 115 -23.09 4.81 12.96
CA SER A 115 -24.08 5.85 12.65
C SER A 115 -25.44 5.53 13.25
N LYS A 116 -25.89 4.26 13.19
CA LYS A 116 -27.15 3.81 13.83
C LYS A 116 -27.08 3.98 15.35
N LEU A 117 -26.00 3.53 15.98
CA LEU A 117 -25.80 3.66 17.43
C LEU A 117 -25.71 5.12 17.89
N ALA A 118 -24.94 5.94 17.17
CA ALA A 118 -24.81 7.37 17.48
C ALA A 118 -26.10 8.14 17.25
N ALA A 119 -26.96 7.73 16.30
CA ALA A 119 -28.27 8.33 16.11
C ALA A 119 -29.17 8.11 17.32
N GLU A 120 -29.19 6.91 17.91
CA GLU A 120 -29.88 6.64 19.18
C GLU A 120 -29.32 7.53 20.30
N ALA A 121 -28.00 7.54 20.49
CA ALA A 121 -27.36 8.34 21.53
C ALA A 121 -27.74 9.82 21.48
N LYS A 122 -27.84 10.39 20.27
CA LYS A 122 -28.24 11.79 20.03
C LYS A 122 -29.69 12.12 20.39
N THR A 123 -30.54 11.11 20.60
CA THR A 123 -31.91 11.33 21.09
C THR A 123 -31.97 11.59 22.60
N HIS A 124 -30.89 11.27 23.33
CA HIS A 124 -30.80 11.50 24.76
C HIS A 124 -30.32 12.93 25.08
N SER A 125 -30.75 13.47 26.22
CA SER A 125 -30.41 14.82 26.67
C SER A 125 -28.90 15.05 26.86
N ASN A 126 -28.17 13.99 27.23
CA ASN A 126 -26.71 13.98 27.26
C ASN A 126 -26.18 12.72 26.56
N PRO A 127 -25.90 12.81 25.25
CA PRO A 127 -25.44 11.67 24.45
C PRO A 127 -24.16 11.02 24.97
N GLU A 128 -23.21 11.81 25.48
CA GLU A 128 -21.93 11.27 25.96
C GLU A 128 -22.08 10.49 27.25
N ASN A 129 -22.88 11.00 28.20
CA ASN A 129 -23.20 10.28 29.42
C ASN A 129 -24.02 9.02 29.12
N TYR A 130 -24.96 9.08 28.17
CA TYR A 130 -25.69 7.90 27.71
C TYR A 130 -24.73 6.83 27.18
N ILE A 131 -23.80 7.20 26.29
CA ILE A 131 -22.79 6.28 25.74
C ILE A 131 -21.93 5.70 26.89
N HIS A 132 -21.47 6.53 27.82
CA HIS A 132 -20.68 6.07 28.96
C HIS A 132 -21.46 5.06 29.83
N SER A 133 -22.70 5.37 30.19
CA SER A 133 -23.55 4.47 30.98
C SER A 133 -23.85 3.17 30.24
N LYS A 134 -24.08 3.23 28.93
CA LYS A 134 -24.30 2.06 28.06
C LYS A 134 -23.14 1.08 28.11
N TYR A 135 -21.90 1.56 28.13
CA TYR A 135 -20.73 0.68 28.08
C TYR A 135 -20.12 0.35 29.45
N PHE A 136 -20.20 1.23 30.45
CA PHE A 136 -19.43 1.07 31.70
C PHE A 136 -20.26 1.04 32.98
N ASP A 137 -21.52 1.46 32.97
CA ASP A 137 -22.36 1.45 34.16
C ASP A 137 -23.22 0.17 34.21
N LYS A 138 -22.77 -0.84 34.96
CA LYS A 138 -23.49 -2.10 35.13
C LYS A 138 -24.88 -1.97 35.77
N SER A 139 -25.17 -0.83 36.40
CA SER A 139 -26.48 -0.54 37.00
C SER A 139 -27.45 0.16 36.04
N SER A 140 -26.95 0.62 34.89
CA SER A 140 -27.73 1.27 33.84
C SER A 140 -28.66 0.28 33.15
N GLU A 141 -29.90 0.70 32.88
CA GLU A 141 -30.82 -0.05 32.02
C GLU A 141 -30.34 -0.17 30.57
N TYR A 142 -29.40 0.69 30.16
CA TYR A 142 -28.77 0.69 28.84
C TYR A 142 -27.52 -0.19 28.78
N TYR A 143 -27.09 -0.81 29.89
CA TYR A 143 -25.82 -1.54 29.92
C TYR A 143 -25.78 -2.70 28.92
N GLU A 144 -24.85 -2.65 27.97
CA GLU A 144 -24.64 -3.71 26.97
C GLU A 144 -23.96 -4.92 27.62
N THR A 145 -24.65 -6.06 27.68
CA THR A 145 -24.14 -7.27 28.34
C THR A 145 -23.40 -8.22 27.41
N ASN A 146 -23.66 -8.18 26.10
CA ASN A 146 -23.10 -9.13 25.12
C ASN A 146 -21.81 -8.61 24.45
N LEU A 147 -20.89 -8.04 25.23
CA LEU A 147 -19.59 -7.56 24.74
C LEU A 147 -18.49 -8.01 25.69
N THR A 148 -17.40 -8.52 25.12
CA THR A 148 -16.12 -8.69 25.82
C THR A 148 -15.55 -7.34 26.22
N ASP A 149 -14.59 -7.33 27.14
CA ASP A 149 -13.95 -6.07 27.58
C ASP A 149 -13.25 -5.33 26.43
N THR A 150 -12.70 -6.06 25.46
CA THR A 150 -12.05 -5.47 24.27
C THR A 150 -13.07 -4.84 23.34
N GLU A 151 -14.10 -5.59 22.95
CA GLU A 151 -15.19 -5.07 22.10
C GLU A 151 -15.87 -3.87 22.73
N ARG A 152 -16.08 -3.90 24.05
CA ARG A 152 -16.68 -2.80 24.81
C ARG A 152 -15.87 -1.50 24.69
N ARG A 153 -14.55 -1.57 24.83
CA ARG A 153 -13.67 -0.40 24.67
C ARG A 153 -13.70 0.12 23.23
N ILE A 154 -13.67 -0.78 22.26
CA ILE A 154 -13.72 -0.43 20.83
C ILE A 154 -15.05 0.26 20.50
N ALA A 155 -16.16 -0.34 20.90
CA ALA A 155 -17.50 0.17 20.65
C ALA A 155 -17.75 1.52 21.31
N TYR A 156 -17.34 1.68 22.57
CA TYR A 156 -17.35 2.97 23.24
C TYR A 156 -16.59 4.03 22.44
N ASN A 157 -15.36 3.73 22.01
CA ASN A 157 -14.52 4.67 21.28
C ASN A 157 -15.12 5.05 19.93
N TYR A 158 -15.61 4.08 19.14
CA TYR A 158 -16.19 4.35 17.83
C TYR A 158 -17.52 5.08 17.91
N GLU A 159 -18.38 4.71 18.85
CA GLU A 159 -19.64 5.43 19.04
C GLU A 159 -19.41 6.85 19.54
N MET A 160 -18.46 7.06 20.46
CA MET A 160 -18.09 8.40 20.93
C MET A 160 -17.53 9.25 19.79
N GLN A 161 -16.63 8.69 18.96
CA GLN A 161 -16.09 9.37 17.78
C GLN A 161 -17.19 9.74 16.77
N MET A 162 -18.07 8.78 16.46
CA MET A 162 -19.18 9.00 15.54
C MET A 162 -20.16 10.05 16.08
N CYS A 163 -20.46 9.99 17.39
CA CYS A 163 -21.36 10.94 18.04
C CYS A 163 -20.79 12.38 17.98
N ARG A 164 -19.51 12.54 18.29
CA ARG A 164 -18.83 13.86 18.34
C ARG A 164 -18.48 14.43 16.96
N THR A 165 -18.03 13.58 16.04
CA THR A 165 -17.36 14.03 14.80
C THR A 165 -18.03 13.55 13.52
N GLY A 166 -18.98 12.61 13.61
CA GLY A 166 -19.61 11.99 12.44
C GLY A 166 -18.67 11.07 11.67
N LYS A 167 -17.51 10.69 12.23
CA LYS A 167 -16.52 9.82 11.58
C LYS A 167 -15.92 8.85 12.59
N ILE A 168 -15.61 7.65 12.14
CA ILE A 168 -14.72 6.71 12.84
C ILE A 168 -13.32 6.78 12.26
N ASN A 169 -12.30 6.50 13.08
CA ASN A 169 -10.90 6.44 12.65
C ASN A 169 -10.38 5.00 12.61
N GLY A 170 -10.01 4.54 11.41
CA GLY A 170 -9.43 3.20 11.20
C GLY A 170 -10.47 2.08 11.22
N VAL A 171 -9.97 0.85 11.18
CA VAL A 171 -10.73 -0.39 11.31
C VAL A 171 -10.08 -1.20 12.41
N ASN A 172 -10.88 -1.66 13.38
CA ASN A 172 -10.43 -2.58 14.41
C ASN A 172 -11.16 -3.91 14.21
N TYR A 173 -10.41 -4.93 13.78
CA TYR A 173 -10.95 -6.26 13.46
C TYR A 173 -11.42 -7.03 14.72
N GLN A 174 -11.17 -6.52 15.92
CA GLN A 174 -11.70 -7.07 17.18
C GLN A 174 -13.07 -6.45 17.57
N ASP A 175 -13.67 -5.63 16.70
CA ASP A 175 -15.05 -5.15 16.87
C ASP A 175 -16.04 -6.33 16.80
N SER A 176 -17.15 -6.24 17.54
CA SER A 176 -18.15 -7.32 17.57
C SER A 176 -18.78 -7.60 16.20
N LEU A 177 -18.77 -6.61 15.29
CA LEU A 177 -19.23 -6.77 13.90
C LEU A 177 -18.46 -7.85 13.14
N PHE A 178 -17.22 -8.12 13.54
CA PHE A 178 -16.34 -9.07 12.86
C PHE A 178 -16.19 -10.40 13.62
N ARG A 179 -17.07 -10.70 14.58
CA ARG A 179 -17.07 -12.01 15.26
C ARG A 179 -17.16 -13.15 14.24
N GLY A 180 -16.27 -14.13 14.36
CA GLY A 180 -16.23 -15.29 13.45
C GLY A 180 -15.61 -14.99 12.09
N ILE A 181 -15.04 -13.80 11.90
CA ILE A 181 -14.29 -13.43 10.71
C ILE A 181 -12.81 -13.50 11.05
N GLU A 182 -12.11 -14.45 10.45
CA GLU A 182 -10.65 -14.46 10.49
C GLU A 182 -10.13 -13.44 9.47
N VAL A 183 -9.06 -12.72 9.80
CA VAL A 183 -8.49 -11.67 8.95
C VAL A 183 -7.01 -11.94 8.79
N ASP A 184 -6.59 -12.31 7.58
CA ASP A 184 -5.18 -12.48 7.22
C ASP A 184 -4.57 -11.15 6.73
N GLY A 185 -3.66 -10.61 7.55
CA GLY A 185 -3.01 -9.33 7.33
C GLY A 185 -1.99 -9.32 6.18
N ASP A 186 -1.47 -10.48 5.78
CA ASP A 186 -0.38 -10.59 4.79
C ASP A 186 -0.88 -10.46 3.32
N SER A 187 -2.20 -10.31 3.12
CA SER A 187 -2.86 -10.34 1.81
C SER A 187 -3.06 -8.97 1.12
N VAL A 188 -3.03 -7.87 1.88
CA VAL A 188 -3.57 -6.58 1.42
C VAL A 188 -2.74 -5.95 0.29
N ASP A 189 -1.43 -6.08 0.36
CA ASP A 189 -0.54 -5.49 -0.65
C ASP A 189 -0.57 -6.26 -1.97
N SER A 190 -0.73 -7.59 -1.91
CA SER A 190 -0.84 -8.44 -3.11
C SER A 190 -2.11 -8.17 -3.91
N ASP A 191 -3.25 -7.96 -3.25
CA ASP A 191 -4.52 -7.67 -3.93
C ASP A 191 -4.47 -6.33 -4.69
N LYS A 192 -3.83 -5.32 -4.09
CA LYS A 192 -3.64 -4.02 -4.74
C LYS A 192 -2.75 -4.14 -5.98
N ILE A 193 -1.64 -4.87 -5.88
CA ILE A 193 -0.74 -5.08 -7.02
C ILE A 193 -1.45 -5.82 -8.16
N GLN A 194 -2.27 -6.83 -7.84
CA GLN A 194 -3.06 -7.55 -8.82
C GLN A 194 -4.11 -6.67 -9.50
N PHE A 195 -4.80 -5.80 -8.75
CA PHE A 195 -5.70 -4.80 -9.32
C PHE A 195 -4.97 -3.84 -10.27
N GLU A 196 -3.84 -3.30 -9.83
CA GLU A 196 -3.01 -2.39 -10.62
C GLU A 196 -2.50 -3.06 -11.91
N ARG A 197 -2.11 -4.35 -11.83
CA ARG A 197 -1.74 -5.16 -13.00
C ARG A 197 -2.92 -5.35 -13.96
N ALA A 198 -4.11 -5.67 -13.45
CA ALA A 198 -5.31 -5.83 -14.28
C ALA A 198 -5.71 -4.52 -14.98
N LEU A 199 -5.61 -3.40 -14.27
CA LEU A 199 -5.86 -2.07 -14.84
C LEU A 199 -4.87 -1.76 -15.98
N VAL A 200 -3.58 -2.02 -15.78
CA VAL A 200 -2.54 -1.87 -16.83
C VAL A 200 -2.81 -2.79 -18.03
N ASN A 201 -3.23 -4.04 -17.78
CA ASN A 201 -3.60 -4.96 -18.86
C ASN A 201 -4.75 -4.41 -19.72
N SER A 202 -5.81 -3.90 -19.09
CA SER A 202 -6.92 -3.27 -19.82
C SER A 202 -6.47 -2.04 -20.60
N GLN A 203 -5.62 -1.19 -20.02
CA GLN A 203 -5.08 0.00 -20.71
C GLN A 203 -4.28 -0.37 -21.96
N ILE A 204 -3.39 -1.36 -21.84
CA ILE A 204 -2.62 -1.88 -22.98
C ILE A 204 -3.55 -2.48 -24.03
N SER A 205 -4.51 -3.30 -23.63
CA SER A 205 -5.50 -3.87 -24.55
C SER A 205 -6.25 -2.79 -25.32
N ASN A 206 -6.67 -1.72 -24.65
CA ASN A 206 -7.35 -0.58 -25.27
C ASN A 206 -6.44 0.20 -26.22
N ILE A 207 -5.16 0.42 -25.86
CA ILE A 207 -4.15 1.05 -26.74
C ILE A 207 -3.98 0.25 -28.03
N LEU A 208 -3.76 -1.06 -27.90
CA LEU A 208 -3.54 -1.95 -29.04
C LEU A 208 -4.78 -2.04 -29.94
N LYS A 209 -5.96 -2.17 -29.34
CA LYS A 209 -7.24 -2.15 -30.07
C LYS A 209 -7.45 -0.84 -30.81
N GLN A 210 -7.15 0.31 -30.19
CA GLN A 210 -7.26 1.62 -30.84
C GLN A 210 -6.30 1.76 -32.02
N ALA A 211 -5.11 1.14 -31.94
CA ALA A 211 -4.13 1.11 -33.01
C ALA A 211 -4.45 0.09 -34.12
N GLY A 212 -5.55 -0.66 -34.01
CA GLY A 212 -5.95 -1.68 -34.99
C GLY A 212 -5.13 -2.96 -34.93
N VAL A 213 -4.42 -3.22 -33.83
CA VAL A 213 -3.66 -4.46 -33.64
C VAL A 213 -4.64 -5.62 -33.45
N ASP A 214 -4.56 -6.62 -34.33
CA ASP A 214 -5.31 -7.87 -34.18
C ASP A 214 -4.66 -8.73 -33.08
N THR A 215 -5.11 -8.56 -31.84
CA THR A 215 -4.57 -9.33 -30.71
C THR A 215 -4.85 -10.83 -30.81
N SER A 216 -5.71 -11.27 -31.72
CA SER A 216 -5.94 -12.71 -31.97
C SER A 216 -4.80 -13.37 -32.77
N SER A 217 -3.99 -12.58 -33.49
CA SER A 217 -2.80 -13.06 -34.20
C SER A 217 -1.64 -13.39 -33.24
N ILE A 218 -1.69 -12.87 -32.00
CA ILE A 218 -0.73 -13.13 -30.92
C ILE A 218 -0.99 -14.53 -30.34
N THR A 219 -0.58 -15.55 -31.10
CA THR A 219 -0.74 -16.97 -30.75
C THR A 219 0.28 -17.46 -29.73
N LYS A 220 1.39 -16.73 -29.55
CA LYS A 220 2.44 -16.94 -28.55
C LYS A 220 2.69 -15.64 -27.80
N ASP A 221 3.22 -15.75 -26.58
CA ASP A 221 3.62 -14.56 -25.81
C ASP A 221 4.69 -13.79 -26.58
N CYS A 222 4.52 -12.48 -26.70
CA CYS A 222 5.52 -11.55 -27.18
C CYS A 222 6.21 -10.88 -25.97
N THR A 223 7.39 -10.29 -26.18
CA THR A 223 8.15 -9.63 -25.12
C THR A 223 8.09 -8.13 -25.31
N PHE A 224 7.69 -7.40 -24.27
CA PHE A 224 7.90 -5.96 -24.18
C PHE A 224 9.17 -5.72 -23.37
N THR A 225 10.11 -4.98 -23.94
CA THR A 225 11.36 -4.60 -23.30
C THR A 225 11.44 -3.08 -23.24
N VAL A 226 11.69 -2.53 -22.05
CA VAL A 226 11.68 -1.09 -21.82
C VAL A 226 13.08 -0.62 -21.48
N ASP A 227 13.59 0.31 -22.29
CA ASP A 227 14.89 0.95 -22.06
C ASP A 227 14.87 1.77 -20.74
N PRO A 228 15.88 1.64 -19.88
CA PRO A 228 15.89 2.32 -18.58
C PRO A 228 16.05 3.84 -18.64
N TYR A 229 16.49 4.40 -19.77
CA TYR A 229 16.87 5.81 -19.91
C TYR A 229 15.87 6.58 -20.77
N SER A 230 15.64 6.13 -22.00
CA SER A 230 14.67 6.69 -22.93
C SER A 230 13.24 6.29 -22.61
N TYR A 231 13.07 5.19 -21.87
CA TYR A 231 11.79 4.51 -21.66
C TYR A 231 11.11 4.02 -22.94
N GLU A 232 11.85 3.86 -24.03
CA GLU A 232 11.32 3.27 -25.26
C GLU A 232 10.95 1.80 -25.04
N ILE A 233 9.72 1.46 -25.42
CA ILE A 233 9.20 0.09 -25.44
C ILE A 233 9.53 -0.53 -26.79
N THR A 234 10.29 -1.61 -26.78
CA THR A 234 10.50 -2.48 -27.93
C THR A 234 9.69 -3.76 -27.79
N VAL A 235 9.26 -4.31 -28.93
CA VAL A 235 8.42 -5.52 -28.98
C VAL A 235 9.14 -6.60 -29.77
N ASP A 236 9.21 -7.82 -29.21
CA ASP A 236 9.78 -9.00 -29.86
C ASP A 236 8.81 -10.19 -29.83
N GLY A 237 8.95 -11.13 -30.77
CA GLY A 237 8.12 -12.34 -30.83
C GLY A 237 6.80 -12.23 -31.62
N VAL A 238 6.66 -11.19 -32.45
CA VAL A 238 5.56 -11.01 -33.43
C VAL A 238 6.14 -10.67 -34.81
N ASP A 239 5.32 -10.69 -35.86
CA ASP A 239 5.74 -10.26 -37.20
C ASP A 239 6.04 -8.75 -37.24
N GLU A 240 6.84 -8.31 -38.22
CA GLU A 240 7.33 -6.92 -38.31
C GLU A 240 6.21 -5.88 -38.46
N GLU A 241 5.10 -6.21 -39.13
CA GLU A 241 3.97 -5.29 -39.28
C GLU A 241 3.28 -5.07 -37.93
N THR A 242 2.95 -6.15 -37.24
CA THR A 242 2.38 -6.11 -35.88
C THR A 242 3.34 -5.42 -34.90
N LYS A 243 4.64 -5.72 -34.97
CA LYS A 243 5.68 -5.11 -34.12
C LYS A 243 5.69 -3.59 -34.24
N VAL A 244 5.72 -3.07 -35.47
CA VAL A 244 5.74 -1.62 -35.73
C VAL A 244 4.46 -0.96 -35.22
N LEU A 245 3.29 -1.56 -35.45
CA LEU A 245 2.02 -1.04 -34.93
C LEU A 245 2.00 -0.99 -33.39
N MET A 246 2.42 -2.07 -32.74
CA MET A 246 2.48 -2.14 -31.27
C MET A 246 3.45 -1.11 -30.70
N GLN A 247 4.68 -1.01 -31.23
CA GLN A 247 5.68 -0.05 -30.75
C GLN A 247 5.20 1.40 -30.93
N ASN A 248 4.60 1.73 -32.08
CA ASN A 248 4.06 3.08 -32.32
C ASN A 248 2.93 3.43 -31.35
N ALA A 249 2.05 2.47 -31.05
CA ALA A 249 0.92 2.68 -30.14
C ALA A 249 1.35 2.78 -28.67
N LEU A 250 2.30 1.93 -28.27
CA LEU A 250 2.77 1.85 -26.89
C LEU A 250 3.69 3.04 -26.53
N ASN A 251 4.50 3.54 -27.46
CA ASN A 251 5.42 4.66 -27.23
C ASN A 251 4.77 6.04 -27.39
N VAL A 252 3.60 6.22 -26.79
CA VAL A 252 2.89 7.51 -26.75
C VAL A 252 2.89 8.08 -25.34
N GLY A 253 3.27 9.36 -25.21
CA GLY A 253 3.28 10.07 -23.93
C GLY A 253 4.20 9.41 -22.90
N ASN A 254 3.69 9.15 -21.70
CA ASN A 254 4.45 8.56 -20.59
C ASN A 254 4.29 7.03 -20.46
N ASN A 255 3.74 6.37 -21.48
CA ASN A 255 3.42 4.95 -21.41
C ASN A 255 4.65 4.08 -21.09
N GLY A 256 5.76 4.31 -21.79
CA GLY A 256 7.04 3.64 -21.53
C GLY A 256 7.52 3.78 -20.09
N LYS A 257 7.58 5.02 -19.60
CA LYS A 257 7.99 5.32 -18.22
C LYS A 257 7.08 4.66 -17.18
N ASN A 258 5.77 4.66 -17.44
CA ASN A 258 4.80 4.06 -16.52
C ASN A 258 4.85 2.53 -16.55
N LEU A 259 5.06 1.92 -17.72
CA LEU A 259 5.29 0.48 -17.84
C LEU A 259 6.58 0.08 -17.13
N TYR A 260 7.69 0.80 -17.35
CA TYR A 260 8.96 0.57 -16.66
C TYR A 260 8.78 0.59 -15.14
N LYS A 261 8.15 1.64 -14.60
CA LYS A 261 7.87 1.76 -13.17
C LYS A 261 6.99 0.64 -12.64
N HIS A 262 6.01 0.20 -13.43
CA HIS A 262 5.12 -0.90 -13.05
C HIS A 262 5.88 -2.22 -12.97
N ILE A 263 6.72 -2.54 -13.97
CA ILE A 263 7.58 -3.74 -13.94
C ILE A 263 8.55 -3.66 -12.75
N TYR A 264 9.25 -2.54 -12.59
CA TYR A 264 10.17 -2.32 -11.48
C TYR A 264 9.49 -2.53 -10.12
N TYR A 265 8.34 -1.90 -9.90
CA TYR A 265 7.57 -2.04 -8.66
C TYR A 265 7.22 -3.50 -8.39
N CYS A 266 6.74 -4.23 -9.40
CA CYS A 266 6.45 -5.67 -9.26
C CYS A 266 7.71 -6.50 -8.99
N SER A 267 8.85 -6.18 -9.61
CA SER A 267 10.10 -6.94 -9.44
C SER A 267 10.82 -6.71 -8.11
N THR A 268 10.51 -5.63 -7.40
CA THR A 268 11.14 -5.28 -6.12
C THR A 268 10.26 -5.53 -4.90
N GLN A 269 9.16 -6.28 -5.03
CA GLN A 269 8.38 -6.70 -3.86
C GLN A 269 9.17 -7.74 -3.04
N ASP A 270 8.87 -7.80 -1.74
CA ASP A 270 9.55 -8.75 -0.85
C ASP A 270 9.37 -10.19 -1.34
N GLY A 271 10.47 -10.96 -1.36
CA GLY A 271 10.50 -12.32 -1.88
C GLY A 271 10.37 -12.48 -3.40
N CYS A 272 10.31 -11.42 -4.21
CA CYS A 272 10.27 -11.55 -5.68
C CYS A 272 11.55 -12.15 -6.27
N GLU A 273 12.72 -11.82 -5.71
CA GLU A 273 14.03 -12.27 -6.19
C GLU A 273 14.19 -12.15 -7.74
N SER A 274 13.86 -10.97 -8.28
CA SER A 274 13.95 -10.73 -9.73
C SER A 274 15.41 -10.63 -10.18
N SER A 275 15.81 -11.42 -11.18
CA SER A 275 17.15 -11.31 -11.78
C SER A 275 17.28 -10.15 -12.76
N GLN A 276 16.19 -9.44 -13.07
CA GLN A 276 16.20 -8.24 -13.91
C GLN A 276 16.75 -7.01 -13.17
N VAL A 277 16.79 -7.04 -11.84
CA VAL A 277 17.25 -5.92 -10.99
C VAL A 277 18.44 -6.39 -10.16
N THR A 278 19.65 -6.12 -10.64
CA THR A 278 20.89 -6.38 -9.90
C THR A 278 21.37 -5.11 -9.19
N GLU A 279 22.21 -5.26 -8.15
CA GLU A 279 22.79 -4.10 -7.48
C GLU A 279 23.57 -3.20 -8.44
N GLU A 280 24.32 -3.79 -9.38
CA GLU A 280 25.15 -3.06 -10.34
C GLU A 280 24.31 -2.29 -11.37
N SER A 281 23.31 -2.95 -11.96
CA SER A 281 22.43 -2.30 -12.95
C SER A 281 21.58 -1.21 -12.31
N LYS A 282 21.10 -1.44 -11.08
CA LYS A 282 20.39 -0.43 -10.29
C LYS A 282 21.28 0.78 -9.99
N MET A 283 22.53 0.57 -9.61
CA MET A 283 23.48 1.66 -9.38
C MET A 283 23.68 2.51 -10.64
N LYS A 284 23.85 1.88 -11.82
CA LYS A 284 23.96 2.58 -13.11
C LYS A 284 22.71 3.38 -13.44
N TYR A 285 21.54 2.78 -13.25
CA TYR A 285 20.25 3.45 -13.40
C TYR A 285 20.14 4.67 -12.48
N GLU A 286 20.48 4.53 -11.20
CA GLU A 286 20.41 5.62 -10.22
C GLU A 286 21.40 6.75 -10.56
N ALA A 287 22.64 6.43 -10.95
CA ALA A 287 23.62 7.43 -11.38
C ALA A 287 23.08 8.32 -12.51
N TYR A 288 22.54 7.69 -13.57
CA TYR A 288 21.94 8.41 -14.69
C TYR A 288 20.77 9.28 -14.25
N HIS A 289 19.79 8.70 -13.56
CA HIS A 289 18.54 9.40 -13.25
C HIS A 289 18.72 10.51 -12.22
N GLN A 290 19.64 10.36 -11.26
CA GLN A 290 19.95 11.44 -10.33
C GLN A 290 20.58 12.62 -11.09
N VAL A 291 21.62 12.38 -11.90
CA VAL A 291 22.27 13.42 -12.71
C VAL A 291 21.27 14.11 -13.62
N TYR A 292 20.48 13.35 -14.39
CA TYR A 292 19.48 13.90 -15.30
C TYR A 292 18.42 14.72 -14.55
N SER A 293 17.94 14.25 -13.40
CA SER A 293 16.89 14.95 -12.64
C SER A 293 17.32 16.29 -12.06
N TYR A 294 18.62 16.47 -11.77
CA TYR A 294 19.17 17.71 -11.22
C TYR A 294 19.70 18.65 -12.29
N THR A 295 20.29 18.12 -13.35
CA THR A 295 21.08 18.91 -14.31
C THR A 295 20.49 18.91 -15.72
N GLY A 296 19.64 17.94 -16.06
CA GLY A 296 19.12 17.73 -17.41
C GLY A 296 20.10 17.04 -18.37
N TYR A 297 21.33 16.74 -17.94
CA TYR A 297 22.31 16.03 -18.75
C TYR A 297 22.08 14.52 -18.71
N GLU A 298 22.24 13.89 -19.88
CA GLU A 298 22.20 12.45 -20.04
C GLU A 298 23.61 11.90 -19.82
N LEU A 299 23.79 11.13 -18.75
CA LEU A 299 25.12 10.74 -18.26
C LEU A 299 25.92 9.91 -19.29
N ASP A 300 25.22 9.10 -20.09
CA ASP A 300 25.79 8.27 -21.16
C ASP A 300 26.31 9.06 -22.37
N LYS A 301 25.90 10.34 -22.50
CA LYS A 301 26.33 11.25 -23.56
C LYS A 301 27.49 12.16 -23.15
N LEU A 302 27.90 12.11 -21.88
CA LEU A 302 28.98 12.94 -21.35
C LEU A 302 30.36 12.29 -21.56
N GLU A 303 31.41 13.12 -21.56
CA GLU A 303 32.79 12.64 -21.64
C GLU A 303 33.24 12.06 -20.29
N GLU A 304 33.42 10.74 -20.23
CA GLU A 304 33.96 10.05 -19.05
C GLU A 304 35.49 10.25 -18.95
N LYS A 305 35.99 10.80 -17.85
CA LYS A 305 37.42 10.86 -17.52
C LYS A 305 37.68 11.09 -16.03
N ASN A 306 38.80 10.59 -15.52
CA ASN A 306 39.28 10.84 -14.16
C ASN A 306 38.26 10.53 -13.04
N GLY A 307 37.44 9.49 -13.21
CA GLY A 307 36.46 9.10 -12.19
C GLY A 307 35.19 9.98 -12.15
N THR A 308 34.94 10.79 -13.19
CA THR A 308 33.70 11.57 -13.34
C THR A 308 33.36 11.77 -14.83
N TYR A 309 32.33 12.57 -15.09
CA TYR A 309 31.85 12.92 -16.43
C TYR A 309 31.86 14.43 -16.65
N TYR A 310 32.07 14.83 -17.90
CA TYR A 310 32.18 16.23 -18.30
C TYR A 310 31.24 16.56 -19.46
N THR A 311 30.66 17.76 -19.41
CA THR A 311 29.90 18.33 -20.53
C THR A 311 30.80 18.64 -21.72
N GLU A 312 30.20 18.92 -22.88
CA GLU A 312 30.93 19.41 -24.06
C GLU A 312 31.70 20.71 -23.78
N SER A 313 31.21 21.54 -22.85
CA SER A 313 31.88 22.76 -22.36
C SER A 313 33.04 22.50 -21.39
N GLY A 314 33.24 21.25 -20.96
CA GLY A 314 34.29 20.85 -20.01
C GLY A 314 33.92 21.05 -18.54
N GLU A 315 32.65 21.25 -18.21
CA GLU A 315 32.17 21.36 -16.83
C GLU A 315 32.04 19.98 -16.20
N ASN A 316 32.51 19.81 -14.97
CA ASN A 316 32.37 18.56 -14.23
C ASN A 316 30.93 18.37 -13.78
N ILE A 317 30.35 17.20 -14.08
CA ILE A 317 28.95 16.93 -13.76
C ILE A 317 28.64 17.00 -12.27
N LEU A 318 29.62 16.64 -11.41
CA LEU A 318 29.43 16.65 -9.95
C LEU A 318 29.27 18.08 -9.41
N ASP A 319 29.99 19.05 -9.97
CA ASP A 319 29.88 20.46 -9.57
C ASP A 319 28.50 21.03 -9.97
N LEU A 320 27.99 20.59 -11.12
CA LEU A 320 26.65 20.94 -11.59
C LEU A 320 25.57 20.31 -10.71
N VAL A 321 25.73 19.05 -10.31
CA VAL A 321 24.84 18.38 -9.36
C VAL A 321 24.83 19.11 -8.02
N ASP A 322 25.99 19.43 -7.45
CA ASP A 322 26.10 20.12 -6.16
C ASP A 322 25.36 21.47 -6.18
N SER A 323 25.57 22.24 -7.25
CA SER A 323 24.90 23.52 -7.47
C SER A 323 23.38 23.37 -7.62
N ALA A 324 22.94 22.34 -8.34
CA ALA A 324 21.52 22.04 -8.54
C ALA A 324 20.85 21.57 -7.24
N VAL A 325 21.50 20.71 -6.45
CA VAL A 325 20.99 20.25 -5.15
C VAL A 325 20.88 21.43 -4.18
N GLU A 326 21.89 22.31 -4.12
CA GLU A 326 21.87 23.47 -3.23
C GLU A 326 20.81 24.50 -3.61
N SER A 327 20.54 24.68 -4.90
CA SER A 327 19.47 25.59 -5.34
C SER A 327 18.08 24.95 -5.33
N SER A 328 17.97 23.62 -5.34
CA SER A 328 16.69 22.93 -5.39
C SER A 328 15.93 22.96 -4.05
N GLY A 329 14.60 23.02 -4.13
CA GLY A 329 13.70 22.74 -3.01
C GLY A 329 13.37 21.25 -2.84
N LYS A 330 14.06 20.35 -3.56
CA LYS A 330 13.75 18.91 -3.59
C LYS A 330 14.23 18.19 -2.34
N VAL A 331 15.27 18.70 -1.67
CA VAL A 331 15.93 18.09 -0.53
C VAL A 331 15.99 19.09 0.63
N PRO A 332 15.54 18.73 1.85
CA PRO A 332 15.70 19.59 3.02
C PRO A 332 17.17 19.93 3.27
N LYS A 333 17.43 21.12 3.80
CA LYS A 333 18.78 21.70 3.92
C LYS A 333 19.77 20.76 4.61
N GLU A 334 19.33 20.09 5.67
CA GLU A 334 20.12 19.16 6.48
C GLU A 334 20.52 17.87 5.75
N PHE A 335 19.85 17.51 4.65
CA PHE A 335 20.13 16.30 3.86
C PHE A 335 20.86 16.57 2.54
N LYS A 336 21.06 17.83 2.15
CA LYS A 336 21.71 18.19 0.87
C LYS A 336 23.10 17.60 0.73
N GLN A 337 23.94 17.70 1.77
CA GLN A 337 25.27 17.12 1.75
C GLN A 337 25.24 15.59 1.59
N GLN A 338 24.28 14.93 2.24
CA GLN A 338 24.13 13.47 2.14
C GLN A 338 23.69 13.07 0.73
N MET A 339 22.78 13.83 0.12
CA MET A 339 22.38 13.66 -1.28
C MET A 339 23.55 13.81 -2.24
N ASN A 340 24.35 14.88 -2.10
CA ASN A 340 25.53 15.10 -2.94
C ASN A 340 26.52 13.94 -2.80
N ASN A 341 26.89 13.57 -1.57
CA ASN A 341 27.81 12.46 -1.33
C ASN A 341 27.33 11.16 -1.97
N TRP A 342 26.02 10.86 -1.89
CA TRP A 342 25.45 9.67 -2.51
C TRP A 342 25.51 9.73 -4.04
N ILE A 343 25.15 10.84 -4.67
CA ILE A 343 25.23 10.99 -6.13
C ILE A 343 26.69 10.93 -6.60
N HIS A 344 27.62 11.54 -5.87
CA HIS A 344 29.05 11.48 -6.16
C HIS A 344 29.56 10.04 -6.13
N ASP A 345 29.18 9.25 -5.12
CA ASP A 345 29.55 7.84 -5.01
C ASP A 345 29.01 7.00 -6.19
N LEU A 346 27.73 7.20 -6.56
CA LEU A 346 27.13 6.57 -7.72
C LEU A 346 27.91 6.88 -9.01
N VAL A 347 28.09 8.18 -9.31
CA VAL A 347 28.74 8.64 -10.55
C VAL A 347 30.21 8.18 -10.60
N SER A 348 30.94 8.33 -9.50
CA SER A 348 32.36 7.94 -9.44
C SER A 348 32.55 6.44 -9.58
N THR A 349 31.64 5.64 -8.99
CA THR A 349 31.66 4.19 -9.12
C THR A 349 31.40 3.75 -10.55
N ILE A 350 30.39 4.34 -11.22
CA ILE A 350 30.09 4.02 -12.62
C ILE A 350 31.22 4.46 -13.55
N SER A 351 31.81 5.66 -13.35
CA SER A 351 32.98 6.10 -14.12
C SER A 351 34.19 5.19 -13.90
N THR A 352 34.46 4.76 -12.66
CA THR A 352 35.61 3.88 -12.38
C THR A 352 35.46 2.50 -13.05
N ARG A 353 34.23 1.99 -13.14
CA ARG A 353 33.94 0.73 -13.84
C ARG A 353 33.90 0.91 -15.35
N GLY A 354 33.56 2.11 -15.84
CA GLY A 354 33.29 2.44 -17.22
C GLY A 354 31.82 2.16 -17.57
N TRP A 355 31.14 3.13 -18.18
CA TRP A 355 29.70 3.07 -18.46
C TRP A 355 29.27 1.77 -19.16
N ASN A 356 30.00 1.37 -20.21
CA ASN A 356 29.68 0.19 -21.03
C ASN A 356 30.03 -1.16 -20.37
N ASN A 357 30.74 -1.15 -19.25
CA ASN A 357 31.11 -2.37 -18.51
C ASN A 357 30.09 -2.73 -17.43
N VAL A 358 29.14 -1.84 -17.12
CA VAL A 358 28.07 -2.08 -16.16
C VAL A 358 26.78 -2.37 -16.93
N PRO A 359 26.06 -3.48 -16.63
CA PRO A 359 24.84 -3.83 -17.34
C PRO A 359 23.73 -2.80 -17.10
N ASP A 360 22.91 -2.57 -18.12
CA ASP A 360 21.73 -1.71 -18.02
C ASP A 360 20.61 -2.43 -17.24
N MET A 361 19.83 -1.67 -16.47
CA MET A 361 18.64 -2.19 -15.78
C MET A 361 17.45 -2.25 -16.74
N THR A 362 17.63 -2.94 -17.86
CA THR A 362 16.59 -3.17 -18.86
C THR A 362 15.53 -4.09 -18.30
N LEU A 363 14.26 -3.68 -18.36
CA LEU A 363 13.16 -4.43 -17.80
C LEU A 363 12.28 -4.99 -18.92
N SER A 364 12.01 -6.29 -18.84
CA SER A 364 11.19 -7.03 -19.78
C SER A 364 9.99 -7.66 -19.10
N ILE A 365 8.91 -7.77 -19.87
CA ILE A 365 7.69 -8.45 -19.47
C ILE A 365 7.06 -9.14 -20.67
N LEU A 366 6.47 -10.32 -20.44
CA LEU A 366 5.76 -11.03 -21.49
C LEU A 366 4.35 -10.47 -21.63
N TYR A 367 3.81 -10.48 -22.84
CA TYR A 367 2.42 -10.14 -23.15
C TYR A 367 1.81 -11.22 -24.04
N GLY A 368 0.69 -11.79 -23.62
CA GLY A 368 -0.05 -12.78 -24.40
C GLY A 368 -1.44 -13.02 -23.86
N LYS A 369 -2.38 -13.46 -24.72
CA LYS A 369 -3.82 -13.56 -24.39
C LYS A 369 -4.38 -12.31 -23.68
N SER A 370 -3.90 -11.12 -24.06
CA SER A 370 -4.25 -9.83 -23.47
C SER A 370 -3.83 -9.61 -22.02
N SER A 371 -2.83 -10.33 -21.50
CA SER A 371 -2.30 -10.11 -20.15
C SER A 371 -0.78 -10.04 -20.13
N LEU A 372 -0.26 -9.18 -19.25
CA LEU A 372 1.15 -9.15 -18.91
C LEU A 372 1.50 -10.29 -17.96
N LYS A 373 2.67 -10.89 -18.15
CA LYS A 373 3.22 -11.95 -17.31
C LYS A 373 4.65 -11.60 -16.92
N ASP A 374 4.88 -11.53 -15.61
CA ASP A 374 6.22 -11.29 -15.09
C ASP A 374 7.16 -12.43 -15.50
N MET A 375 8.43 -12.10 -15.68
CA MET A 375 9.48 -13.05 -16.03
C MET A 375 10.70 -12.84 -15.14
N ASN A 376 11.52 -13.89 -15.02
CA ASN A 376 12.79 -13.84 -14.29
C ASN A 376 12.65 -13.47 -12.79
N GLN A 377 11.56 -13.87 -12.15
CA GLN A 377 11.28 -13.65 -10.73
C GLN A 377 10.43 -14.78 -10.13
N LEU A 378 10.49 -14.97 -8.80
CA LEU A 378 9.81 -16.06 -8.07
C LEU A 378 8.32 -15.81 -7.84
N ILE A 379 7.93 -14.56 -7.60
CA ILE A 379 6.53 -14.17 -7.41
C ILE A 379 6.03 -13.55 -8.71
N THR A 380 4.86 -14.00 -9.17
CA THR A 380 4.19 -13.43 -10.34
C THR A 380 2.84 -12.88 -9.95
N TYR A 381 2.50 -11.73 -10.52
CA TYR A 381 1.25 -11.00 -10.27
C TYR A 381 0.24 -11.21 -11.39
N GLN A 382 0.28 -12.39 -12.03
CA GLN A 382 -0.69 -12.73 -13.06
C GLN A 382 -2.11 -12.66 -12.49
N TYR A 383 -2.99 -11.98 -13.20
CA TYR A 383 -4.40 -11.94 -12.86
C TYR A 383 -5.03 -13.30 -13.16
N GLU A 384 -5.15 -14.13 -12.14
CA GLU A 384 -6.01 -15.31 -12.16
C GLU A 384 -7.35 -14.89 -11.54
N ALA A 385 -8.44 -14.92 -12.32
CA ALA A 385 -9.78 -14.57 -11.82
C ALA A 385 -10.15 -15.38 -10.56
N ASP A 386 -9.64 -16.62 -10.44
CA ASP A 386 -9.82 -17.49 -9.28
C ASP A 386 -9.05 -17.03 -8.03
N ARG A 387 -8.00 -16.20 -8.15
CA ARG A 387 -7.28 -15.65 -6.98
C ARG A 387 -8.05 -14.54 -6.26
N MET A 388 -8.92 -13.80 -6.96
CA MET A 388 -9.85 -12.86 -6.30
C MET A 388 -10.94 -13.58 -5.46
N ASN A 389 -11.07 -14.91 -5.62
CA ASN A 389 -11.90 -15.76 -4.77
C ASN A 389 -11.17 -16.25 -3.51
N ARG A 390 -9.84 -16.06 -3.40
CA ARG A 390 -9.17 -16.23 -2.10
C ARG A 390 -9.59 -15.08 -1.21
N GLN A 391 -10.59 -15.34 -0.38
CA GLN A 391 -10.96 -14.42 0.66
C GLN A 391 -9.89 -14.55 1.74
N TRP A 392 -9.16 -13.46 2.00
CA TRP A 392 -8.26 -13.36 3.16
C TRP A 392 -9.02 -13.34 4.49
N TYR A 393 -10.34 -13.36 4.39
CA TYR A 393 -11.23 -13.57 5.50
C TYR A 393 -12.14 -14.76 5.21
N SER A 394 -12.36 -15.60 6.21
CA SER A 394 -13.38 -16.65 6.14
C SER A 394 -14.58 -16.21 6.96
N VAL A 395 -15.78 -16.49 6.45
CA VAL A 395 -17.00 -16.44 7.26
C VAL A 395 -17.33 -17.89 7.55
N LEU A 396 -17.14 -18.32 8.80
CA LEU A 396 -17.51 -19.67 9.25
C LEU A 396 -19.01 -19.91 9.16
#